data_AF-A0A1B9K963-F1
#
_entry.id   AF-A0A1B9K963-F1
#
_cell.length_a   1.000
_cell.length_b   1.000
_cell.length_c   1.000
_cell.angle_alpha   90.00
_cell.angle_beta   90.00
_cell.angle_gamma   90.00
#
_symmetry.space_group_name_H-M   'P 1'
#
loop_
_entity.id
_entity.type
_entity.pdbx_description
1 polymer ?
#
loop_
_entity_poly.entity_id
_entity_poly.type
_entity_poly.pdbx_seq_one_letter_code
_entity_poly.pdbx_strand_id
1 'polypeptide(L)'
;MVDKTTRTSKAKNPKRSVAINKLDDEIVSKYLIDHPDFFIRNASLIENIRVPHPIRDSISLPEWQMARQRNKINQLESEITLLMEHASSNELLFNQFMALQSQLIKANTLDDLAELLNVWAKSLGLSGAYLYLFEDKWLLNAPSNYYHYALNSSRFDFIRVRHLQYSYQFLGVLNTTELDFLLPKHGHVGSVALSLLGQFGDLGVLLFTSSDPQHYQAGQGTLLLEKISEILPIFIGKWIMRKRVGSE
;
A
#
# COMPACT_ATOMS: atom_id res chain seq x y z
N MET A 1 -85.72 -3.51 -38.23
CA MET A 1 -84.46 -4.24 -38.43
C MET A 1 -84.02 -4.81 -37.08
N VAL A 2 -84.15 -6.14 -36.95
CA VAL A 2 -83.37 -7.09 -36.10
C VAL A 2 -83.39 -6.84 -34.57
N ASP A 3 -84.35 -7.46 -33.87
CA ASP A 3 -84.24 -8.65 -32.97
C ASP A 3 -83.72 -8.35 -31.54
N LYS A 4 -84.56 -8.37 -30.49
CA LYS A 4 -85.02 -9.56 -29.71
C LYS A 4 -83.84 -10.47 -29.32
N THR A 5 -83.47 -10.56 -28.04
CA THR A 5 -83.91 -11.54 -27.01
C THR A 5 -82.62 -12.14 -26.42
N THR A 6 -82.42 -12.58 -25.18
CA THR A 6 -83.17 -12.76 -23.94
C THR A 6 -82.13 -12.95 -22.83
N ARG A 7 -82.52 -12.60 -21.60
CA ARG A 7 -81.99 -13.01 -20.28
C ARG A 7 -81.17 -14.32 -20.28
N THR A 8 -80.12 -14.35 -19.45
CA THR A 8 -79.95 -15.42 -18.46
C THR A 8 -78.97 -15.01 -17.35
N SER A 9 -79.40 -15.30 -16.12
CA SER A 9 -78.67 -15.34 -14.86
C SER A 9 -77.26 -15.92 -14.96
N LYS A 10 -76.27 -15.29 -14.29
CA LYS A 10 -75.05 -15.98 -13.87
C LYS A 10 -74.73 -15.69 -12.41
N ALA A 11 -74.78 -16.78 -11.65
CA ALA A 11 -74.42 -16.90 -10.26
C ALA A 11 -72.98 -16.45 -10.01
N LYS A 12 -72.80 -15.80 -8.86
CA LYS A 12 -71.50 -15.58 -8.23
C LYS A 12 -70.84 -16.94 -7.97
N ASN A 13 -69.65 -17.14 -8.54
CA ASN A 13 -68.70 -18.12 -8.03
C ASN A 13 -67.36 -17.40 -7.83
N PRO A 14 -66.77 -17.39 -6.63
CA PRO A 14 -65.57 -16.61 -6.36
C PRO A 14 -64.38 -17.28 -7.04
N LYS A 15 -63.62 -16.48 -7.80
CA LYS A 15 -62.30 -16.85 -8.28
C LYS A 15 -61.44 -17.19 -7.06
N ARG A 16 -61.04 -18.45 -6.91
CA ARG A 16 -59.94 -18.86 -6.01
C ARG A 16 -58.69 -18.10 -6.47
N SER A 17 -58.34 -17.03 -5.78
CA SER A 17 -57.00 -16.45 -5.83
C SER A 17 -56.05 -17.49 -5.26
N VAL A 18 -55.25 -18.11 -6.12
CA VAL A 18 -54.12 -18.93 -5.68
C VAL A 18 -53.20 -17.98 -4.92
N ALA A 19 -53.16 -18.12 -3.59
CA ALA A 19 -52.21 -17.43 -2.75
C ALA A 19 -50.82 -17.84 -3.23
N ILE A 20 -50.10 -16.91 -3.85
CA ILE A 20 -48.68 -17.06 -4.09
C ILE A 20 -48.05 -16.98 -2.71
N ASN A 21 -47.89 -18.13 -2.05
CA ASN A 21 -47.00 -18.26 -0.91
C ASN A 21 -45.63 -17.83 -1.43
N LYS A 22 -45.21 -16.60 -1.12
CA LYS A 22 -43.81 -16.20 -1.24
C LYS A 22 -43.04 -17.14 -0.30
N LEU A 23 -42.49 -18.21 -0.86
CA LEU A 23 -41.49 -18.98 -0.14
C LEU A 23 -40.34 -18.03 0.18
N ASP A 24 -39.85 -18.12 1.41
CA ASP A 24 -38.68 -17.41 1.85
C ASP A 24 -37.43 -18.05 1.23
N ASP A 25 -36.51 -17.23 0.73
CA ASP A 25 -35.31 -17.68 0.03
C ASP A 25 -34.43 -18.54 0.94
N GLU A 26 -34.42 -18.25 2.25
CA GLU A 26 -33.71 -19.04 3.26
C GLU A 26 -34.26 -20.47 3.37
N ILE A 27 -35.58 -20.63 3.33
CA ILE A 27 -36.24 -21.94 3.44
C ILE A 27 -35.93 -22.77 2.19
N VAL A 28 -35.96 -22.15 1.01
CA VAL A 28 -35.60 -22.81 -0.26
C VAL A 28 -34.13 -23.22 -0.28
N SER A 29 -33.23 -22.33 0.18
CA SER A 29 -31.80 -22.62 0.26
C SER A 29 -31.52 -23.79 1.19
N LYS A 30 -32.10 -23.79 2.39
CA LYS A 30 -31.93 -24.86 3.37
C LYS A 30 -32.44 -26.20 2.84
N TYR A 31 -33.61 -26.20 2.19
CA TYR A 31 -34.16 -27.41 1.57
C TYR A 31 -33.25 -27.99 0.48
N LEU A 32 -32.67 -27.14 -0.38
CA LEU A 32 -31.73 -27.58 -1.44
C LEU A 32 -30.41 -28.13 -0.88
N ILE A 33 -29.93 -27.59 0.25
CA ILE A 33 -28.73 -28.09 0.95
C ILE A 33 -29.01 -29.47 1.57
N ASP A 34 -30.16 -29.62 2.22
CA ASP A 34 -30.54 -30.87 2.90
C ASP A 34 -30.89 -32.00 1.90
N HIS A 35 -31.15 -31.68 0.62
CA HIS A 35 -31.57 -32.62 -0.42
C HIS A 35 -30.70 -32.48 -1.69
N PRO A 36 -29.42 -32.90 -1.66
CA PRO A 36 -28.47 -32.68 -2.77
C PRO A 36 -28.84 -33.40 -4.07
N ASP A 37 -29.61 -34.49 -3.99
CA ASP A 37 -30.12 -35.26 -5.12
C ASP A 37 -31.39 -34.66 -5.74
N PHE A 38 -31.92 -33.55 -5.19
CA PHE A 38 -33.07 -32.82 -5.71
C PHE A 38 -32.94 -32.51 -7.21
N PHE A 39 -31.73 -32.12 -7.64
CA PHE A 39 -31.47 -31.77 -9.02
C PHE A 39 -31.47 -32.99 -9.97
N ILE A 40 -31.07 -34.16 -9.48
CA ILE A 40 -31.12 -35.41 -10.26
C ILE A 40 -32.57 -35.87 -10.42
N ARG A 41 -33.35 -35.83 -9.32
CA ARG A 41 -34.77 -36.21 -9.34
C ARG A 41 -35.64 -35.30 -10.21
N ASN A 42 -35.21 -34.07 -10.42
CA ASN A 42 -35.93 -33.04 -11.17
C ASN A 42 -35.16 -32.56 -12.42
N ALA A 43 -34.39 -33.45 -13.06
CA ALA A 43 -33.53 -33.09 -14.19
C ALA A 43 -34.29 -32.39 -15.35
N SER A 44 -35.50 -32.83 -15.67
CA SER A 44 -36.36 -32.22 -16.70
C SER A 44 -36.87 -30.81 -16.35
N LEU A 45 -36.87 -30.44 -15.07
CA LEU A 45 -37.21 -29.07 -14.63
C LEU A 45 -35.98 -28.15 -14.70
N ILE A 46 -34.77 -28.67 -14.49
CA ILE A 46 -33.52 -27.89 -14.57
C ILE A 46 -33.27 -27.35 -15.97
N GLU A 47 -33.63 -28.10 -17.01
CA GLU A 47 -33.54 -27.61 -18.39
C GLU A 47 -34.34 -26.33 -18.62
N ASN A 48 -35.39 -26.12 -17.82
CA ASN A 48 -36.24 -24.94 -17.81
C ASN A 48 -35.81 -23.89 -16.78
N ILE A 49 -34.88 -24.22 -15.87
CA ILE A 49 -34.31 -23.25 -14.92
C ILE A 49 -33.25 -22.42 -15.65
N ARG A 50 -33.53 -21.13 -15.68
CA ARG A 50 -32.79 -20.12 -16.42
C ARG A 50 -32.27 -19.10 -15.43
N VAL A 51 -30.96 -19.10 -15.21
CA VAL A 51 -30.34 -18.08 -14.35
C VAL A 51 -30.12 -16.83 -15.21
N PRO A 52 -30.71 -15.69 -14.84
CA PRO A 52 -30.49 -14.45 -15.57
C PRO A 52 -29.01 -14.07 -15.50
N HIS A 53 -28.35 -13.99 -16.65
CA HIS A 53 -26.98 -13.50 -16.76
C HIS A 53 -27.02 -12.01 -17.11
N PRO A 54 -26.21 -11.14 -16.50
CA PRO A 54 -26.30 -9.68 -16.73
C PRO A 54 -26.03 -9.24 -18.17
N ILE A 55 -25.38 -10.10 -18.97
CA ILE A 55 -24.85 -9.80 -20.31
C ILE A 55 -25.39 -10.75 -21.39
N ARG A 56 -26.03 -11.88 -21.03
CA ARG A 56 -26.54 -12.88 -21.99
C ARG A 56 -27.97 -13.26 -21.63
N ASP A 57 -28.77 -13.64 -22.63
CA ASP A 57 -30.00 -14.38 -22.38
C ASP A 57 -29.72 -15.61 -21.52
N SER A 58 -30.68 -15.94 -20.68
CA SER A 58 -30.57 -16.88 -19.56
C SER A 58 -29.72 -18.13 -19.81
N ILE A 59 -28.87 -18.47 -18.84
CA ILE A 59 -27.95 -19.63 -18.91
C ILE A 59 -28.35 -20.73 -17.92
N SER A 60 -27.85 -21.94 -18.12
CA SER A 60 -28.06 -23.05 -17.18
C SER A 60 -27.25 -22.86 -15.89
N LEU A 61 -27.68 -23.50 -14.80
CA LEU A 61 -26.99 -23.46 -13.50
C LEU A 61 -25.52 -23.91 -13.56
N PRO A 62 -25.16 -25.03 -14.24
CA PRO A 62 -23.77 -25.44 -14.37
C PRO A 62 -22.92 -24.46 -15.18
N GLU A 63 -23.46 -23.89 -16.26
CA GLU A 63 -22.77 -22.86 -17.04
C GLU A 63 -22.53 -21.59 -16.21
N TRP A 64 -23.50 -21.19 -15.40
CA TRP A 64 -23.36 -20.07 -14.47
C TRP A 64 -22.26 -20.33 -13.43
N GLN A 65 -22.23 -21.55 -12.85
CA GLN A 65 -21.20 -21.93 -11.88
C GLN A 65 -19.80 -21.98 -12.52
N MET A 66 -19.67 -22.55 -13.73
CA MET A 66 -18.41 -22.58 -14.47
C MET A 66 -17.93 -21.16 -14.83
N ALA A 67 -18.83 -20.28 -15.27
CA ALA A 67 -18.49 -18.89 -15.56
C ALA A 67 -17.98 -18.17 -14.30
N ARG A 68 -18.62 -18.38 -13.15
CA ARG A 68 -18.18 -17.82 -11.86
C ARG A 68 -16.81 -18.37 -11.44
N GLN A 69 -16.56 -19.66 -11.61
CA GLN A 69 -15.25 -20.26 -11.32
C GLN A 69 -14.16 -19.70 -12.24
N ARG A 70 -14.41 -19.57 -13.55
CA ARG A 70 -13.46 -18.94 -14.49
C ARG A 70 -13.13 -17.51 -14.09
N ASN A 71 -14.14 -16.72 -13.71
CA ASN A 71 -13.91 -15.36 -13.21
C ASN A 71 -13.03 -15.35 -11.95
N LYS A 72 -13.25 -16.29 -11.02
CA LYS A 72 -12.42 -16.40 -9.81
C LYS A 72 -10.98 -16.82 -10.15
N ILE A 73 -10.79 -17.76 -11.09
CA ILE A 73 -9.46 -18.16 -11.57
C ILE A 73 -8.74 -16.95 -12.18
N ASN A 74 -9.38 -16.22 -13.09
CA ASN A 74 -8.79 -15.04 -13.72
C ASN A 74 -8.41 -13.96 -12.69
N GLN A 75 -9.25 -13.75 -11.67
CA GLN A 75 -8.95 -12.83 -10.58
C GLN A 75 -7.72 -13.28 -9.80
N LEU A 76 -7.64 -14.57 -9.41
CA LEU A 76 -6.50 -15.11 -8.68
C LEU A 76 -5.21 -15.08 -9.51
N GLU A 77 -5.28 -15.39 -10.79
CA GLU A 77 -4.14 -15.26 -11.71
C GLU A 77 -3.63 -13.82 -11.75
N SER A 78 -4.53 -12.84 -11.84
CA SER A 78 -4.18 -11.41 -11.81
C SER A 78 -3.53 -11.00 -10.48
N GLU A 79 -4.08 -11.48 -9.35
CA GLU A 79 -3.50 -11.24 -8.02
C GLU A 79 -2.09 -11.85 -7.89
N ILE A 80 -1.88 -13.06 -8.40
CA ILE A 80 -0.55 -13.72 -8.41
C ILE A 80 0.43 -12.93 -9.28
N THR A 81 0.03 -12.48 -10.47
CA THR A 81 0.89 -11.67 -11.34
C THR A 81 1.34 -10.40 -10.63
N LEU A 82 0.42 -9.68 -9.97
CA LEU A 82 0.75 -8.48 -9.20
C LEU A 82 1.73 -8.78 -8.05
N LEU A 83 1.53 -9.88 -7.33
CA LEU A 83 2.45 -10.31 -6.27
C LEU A 83 3.84 -10.63 -6.83
N MET A 84 3.93 -11.28 -7.99
CA MET A 84 5.21 -11.57 -8.64
C MET A 84 5.92 -10.29 -9.10
N GLU A 85 5.20 -9.31 -9.63
CA GLU A 85 5.76 -8.00 -10.00
C GLU A 85 6.33 -7.26 -8.79
N HIS A 86 5.60 -7.25 -7.67
CA HIS A 86 6.08 -6.70 -6.41
C HIS A 86 7.31 -7.45 -5.87
N ALA A 87 7.30 -8.78 -5.91
CA ALA A 87 8.44 -9.59 -5.46
C ALA A 87 9.69 -9.30 -6.31
N SER A 88 9.56 -9.25 -7.62
CA SER A 88 10.67 -8.94 -8.54
C SER A 88 11.21 -7.52 -8.32
N SER A 89 10.32 -6.54 -8.13
CA SER A 89 10.70 -5.16 -7.84
C SER A 89 11.45 -5.05 -6.50
N ASN A 90 10.96 -5.75 -5.47
CA ASN A 90 11.60 -5.80 -4.16
C ASN A 90 12.96 -6.47 -4.20
N GLU A 91 13.11 -7.56 -4.96
CA GLU A 91 14.39 -8.23 -5.17
C GLU A 91 15.41 -7.31 -5.85
N LEU A 92 14.99 -6.58 -6.88
CA LEU A 92 15.83 -5.59 -7.54
C LEU A 92 16.29 -4.49 -6.56
N LEU A 93 15.36 -3.92 -5.79
CA LEU A 93 15.67 -2.91 -4.77
C LEU A 93 16.65 -3.44 -3.72
N PHE A 94 16.47 -4.67 -3.27
CA PHE A 94 17.36 -5.32 -2.31
C PHE A 94 18.77 -5.51 -2.88
N ASN A 95 18.88 -5.97 -4.13
CA ASN A 95 20.17 -6.12 -4.80
C ASN A 95 20.89 -4.77 -4.97
N GLN A 96 20.15 -3.71 -5.32
CA GLN A 96 20.71 -2.36 -5.41
C GLN A 96 21.19 -1.84 -4.05
N PHE A 97 20.46 -2.14 -2.98
CA PHE A 97 20.89 -1.80 -1.62
C PHE A 97 22.15 -2.56 -1.20
N MET A 98 22.26 -3.85 -1.52
CA MET A 98 23.48 -4.62 -1.26
C MET A 98 24.69 -4.06 -2.02
N ALA A 99 24.49 -3.64 -3.27
CA ALA A 99 25.51 -2.95 -4.05
C ALA A 99 25.92 -1.62 -3.39
N LEU A 100 24.94 -0.82 -2.92
CA LEU A 100 25.20 0.41 -2.17
C LEU A 100 26.06 0.13 -0.93
N GLN A 101 25.72 -0.87 -0.11
CA GLN A 101 26.49 -1.18 1.10
C GLN A 101 27.98 -1.43 0.78
N SER A 102 28.27 -2.17 -0.28
CA SER A 102 29.63 -2.43 -0.75
C SER A 102 30.38 -1.14 -1.14
N GLN A 103 29.67 -0.17 -1.72
CA GLN A 103 30.23 1.14 -2.07
C GLN A 103 30.44 2.01 -0.83
N LEU A 104 29.48 2.05 0.10
CA LEU A 104 29.58 2.82 1.35
C LEU A 104 30.75 2.36 2.23
N ILE A 105 31.07 1.05 2.22
CA ILE A 105 32.24 0.51 2.92
C ILE A 105 33.56 1.12 2.40
N LYS A 106 33.63 1.42 1.10
CA LYS A 106 34.81 1.91 0.39
C LYS A 106 34.92 3.44 0.36
N ALA A 107 33.92 4.16 0.85
CA ALA A 107 33.97 5.62 0.94
C ALA A 107 35.17 6.06 1.81
N ASN A 108 35.84 7.15 1.43
CA ASN A 108 37.01 7.65 2.17
C ASN A 108 36.64 8.80 3.11
N THR A 109 35.55 9.51 2.83
CA THR A 109 35.04 10.64 3.63
C THR A 109 33.53 10.55 3.84
N LEU A 110 33.00 11.33 4.79
CA LEU A 110 31.54 11.46 4.96
C LEU A 110 30.87 12.12 3.74
N ASP A 111 31.56 13.04 3.07
CA ASP A 111 31.04 13.68 1.87
C ASP A 111 30.92 12.69 0.71
N ASP A 112 31.93 11.82 0.52
CA ASP A 112 31.86 10.73 -0.45
C ASP A 112 30.66 9.81 -0.15
N LEU A 113 30.42 9.51 1.12
CA LEU A 113 29.29 8.68 1.55
C LEU A 113 27.96 9.35 1.18
N ALA A 114 27.79 10.63 1.50
CA ALA A 114 26.57 11.38 1.19
C ALA A 114 26.36 11.51 -0.32
N GLU A 115 27.43 11.71 -1.10
CA GLU A 115 27.38 11.75 -2.55
C GLU A 115 26.97 10.39 -3.14
N LEU A 116 27.57 9.29 -2.68
CA LEU A 116 27.19 7.94 -3.10
C LEU A 116 25.72 7.63 -2.81
N LEU A 117 25.22 8.04 -1.63
CA LEU A 117 23.82 7.87 -1.26
C LEU A 117 22.90 8.67 -2.20
N ASN A 118 23.29 9.89 -2.56
CA ASN A 118 22.52 10.74 -3.48
C ASN A 118 22.54 10.20 -4.92
N VAL A 119 23.68 9.70 -5.40
CA VAL A 119 23.80 9.03 -6.71
C VAL A 119 22.93 7.77 -6.74
N TRP A 120 22.96 6.97 -5.68
CA TRP A 120 22.12 5.79 -5.55
C TRP A 120 20.62 6.14 -5.57
N ALA A 121 20.20 7.16 -4.82
CA ALA A 121 18.83 7.64 -4.84
C ALA A 121 18.39 8.08 -6.25
N LYS A 122 19.25 8.82 -6.96
CA LYS A 122 18.97 9.20 -8.36
C LYS A 122 18.88 8.00 -9.29
N SER A 123 19.67 6.96 -9.08
CA SER A 123 19.58 5.72 -9.88
C SER A 123 18.25 4.97 -9.68
N LEU A 124 17.59 5.19 -8.54
CA LEU A 124 16.24 4.71 -8.24
C LEU A 124 15.12 5.61 -8.78
N GLY A 125 15.45 6.68 -9.50
CA GLY A 125 14.49 7.65 -10.00
C GLY A 125 14.02 8.68 -8.96
N LEU A 126 14.69 8.76 -7.81
CA LEU A 126 14.40 9.78 -6.79
C LEU A 126 15.07 11.11 -7.15
N SER A 127 14.54 12.21 -6.64
CA SER A 127 15.09 13.55 -6.84
C SER A 127 16.40 13.76 -6.06
N GLY A 128 16.56 13.09 -4.92
CA GLY A 128 17.80 13.11 -4.15
C GLY A 128 17.70 12.47 -2.77
N ALA A 129 18.86 12.36 -2.12
CA ALA A 129 19.02 11.93 -0.74
C ALA A 129 19.76 13.00 0.07
N TYR A 130 19.31 13.22 1.30
CA TYR A 130 19.84 14.23 2.20
C TYR A 130 20.06 13.61 3.58
N LEU A 131 21.23 13.90 4.14
CA LEU A 131 21.66 13.40 5.43
C LEU A 131 21.80 14.59 6.39
N TYR A 132 21.27 14.44 7.59
CA TYR A 132 21.42 15.40 8.68
C TYR A 132 21.82 14.68 9.95
N LEU A 133 22.71 15.29 10.73
CA LEU A 133 23.26 14.75 11.96
C LEU A 133 22.93 15.68 13.11
N PHE A 134 22.42 15.12 14.21
CA PHE A 134 22.07 15.93 15.36
C PHE A 134 23.33 16.43 16.07
N GLU A 135 23.46 17.75 16.17
CA GLU A 135 24.68 18.41 16.65
C GLU A 135 25.00 18.12 18.13
N ASP A 136 24.02 17.70 18.93
CA ASP A 136 24.17 17.28 20.32
C ASP A 136 24.75 15.86 20.44
N LYS A 137 24.72 15.05 19.38
CA LYS A 137 25.24 13.67 19.37
C LYS A 137 26.58 13.51 18.66
N TRP A 138 26.93 14.43 17.77
CA TRP A 138 28.11 14.31 16.92
C TRP A 138 29.08 15.49 17.11
N LEU A 139 30.38 15.23 17.00
CA LEU A 139 31.43 16.27 16.98
C LEU A 139 31.66 16.78 15.55
N LEU A 140 30.75 17.63 15.07
CA LEU A 140 30.73 18.13 13.68
C LEU A 140 31.65 19.36 13.44
N ASN A 141 32.06 20.02 14.52
CA ASN A 141 32.90 21.21 14.48
C ASN A 141 34.40 20.83 14.35
N ALA A 142 35.28 21.82 14.25
CA ALA A 142 36.72 21.61 14.19
C ALA A 142 37.19 20.56 15.23
N PRO A 143 38.01 19.57 14.82
CA PRO A 143 38.76 19.48 13.57
C PRO A 143 38.05 18.78 12.38
N SER A 144 36.80 18.31 12.52
CA SER A 144 36.17 17.43 11.52
C SER A 144 35.55 18.16 10.31
N ASN A 145 35.23 19.45 10.42
CA ASN A 145 34.71 20.33 9.35
C ASN A 145 33.45 19.82 8.61
N TYR A 146 32.53 19.15 9.32
CA TYR A 146 31.28 18.57 8.78
C TYR A 146 30.03 19.35 9.22
N TYR A 147 30.15 20.65 9.44
CA TYR A 147 29.09 21.50 9.98
C TYR A 147 27.86 21.61 9.06
N HIS A 148 28.01 21.39 7.75
CA HIS A 148 26.90 21.42 6.79
C HIS A 148 25.90 20.27 6.96
N TYR A 149 26.28 19.20 7.67
CA TYR A 149 25.35 18.14 8.08
C TYR A 149 24.64 18.44 9.40
N ALA A 150 25.02 19.50 10.12
CA ALA A 150 24.50 19.77 11.46
C ALA A 150 23.01 20.13 11.43
N LEU A 151 22.25 19.46 12.28
CA LEU A 151 20.85 19.75 12.54
C LEU A 151 20.64 19.93 14.03
N ASN A 152 20.01 21.04 14.40
CA ASN A 152 19.62 21.29 15.79
C ASN A 152 18.40 20.44 16.13
N SER A 153 18.54 19.54 17.11
CA SER A 153 17.49 18.60 17.52
C SER A 153 16.21 19.33 17.96
N SER A 154 16.32 20.39 18.76
CA SER A 154 15.17 21.19 19.21
C SER A 154 14.43 21.90 18.07
N ARG A 155 15.16 22.38 17.05
CA ARG A 155 14.53 22.98 15.85
C ARG A 155 13.85 21.94 14.96
N PHE A 156 14.23 20.67 15.04
CA PHE A 156 13.60 19.58 14.31
C PHE A 156 12.35 19.01 15.03
N ASP A 157 12.16 19.34 16.31
CA ASP A 157 11.08 18.78 17.15
C ASP A 157 9.68 18.91 16.53
N PHE A 158 9.38 20.00 15.83
CA PHE A 158 8.05 20.18 15.22
C PHE A 158 7.77 19.15 14.11
N ILE A 159 8.80 18.75 13.34
CA ILE A 159 8.71 17.67 12.34
C ILE A 159 8.62 16.33 13.06
N ARG A 160 9.48 16.12 14.07
CA ARG A 160 9.52 14.87 14.85
C ARG A 160 8.18 14.57 15.50
N VAL A 161 7.58 15.54 16.20
CA VAL A 161 6.30 15.37 16.88
C VAL A 161 5.15 15.15 15.90
N ARG A 162 5.18 15.80 14.73
CA ARG A 162 4.09 15.67 13.76
C ARG A 162 4.11 14.35 13.00
N HIS A 163 5.29 13.91 12.58
CA HIS A 163 5.43 12.84 11.59
C HIS A 163 6.06 11.57 12.17
N LEU A 164 6.79 11.67 13.28
CA LEU A 164 7.67 10.62 13.83
C LEU A 164 7.40 10.37 15.31
N GLN A 165 6.20 10.69 15.81
CA GLN A 165 5.85 10.51 17.22
C GLN A 165 5.77 9.03 17.63
N TYR A 166 5.27 8.19 16.72
CA TYR A 166 4.99 6.76 16.98
C TYR A 166 5.84 5.82 16.13
N SER A 167 6.62 6.35 15.19
CA SER A 167 7.49 5.59 14.29
C SER A 167 8.76 6.37 14.01
N TYR A 168 9.83 5.67 13.68
CA TYR A 168 11.08 6.29 13.24
C TYR A 168 11.09 6.62 11.76
N GLN A 169 10.06 6.22 11.01
CA GLN A 169 9.93 6.44 9.57
C GLN A 169 8.60 7.11 9.26
N PHE A 170 8.63 8.00 8.28
CA PHE A 170 7.48 8.68 7.72
C PHE A 170 7.56 8.67 6.20
N LEU A 171 6.46 8.30 5.54
CA LEU A 171 6.30 8.33 4.08
C LEU A 171 5.11 9.22 3.75
N GLY A 172 5.30 10.23 2.91
CA GLY A 172 4.21 11.10 2.49
C GLY A 172 4.67 12.49 2.04
N VAL A 173 3.84 13.49 2.28
CA VAL A 173 4.09 14.87 1.84
C VAL A 173 4.44 15.74 3.03
N LEU A 174 5.49 16.54 2.89
CA LEU A 174 5.85 17.60 3.84
C LEU A 174 5.24 18.92 3.41
N ASN A 175 4.91 19.78 4.38
CA ASN A 175 4.47 21.13 4.06
C ASN A 175 5.64 22.03 3.65
N THR A 176 5.34 23.21 3.11
CA THR A 176 6.37 24.15 2.63
C THR A 176 7.34 24.59 3.72
N THR A 177 6.87 24.86 4.94
CA THR A 177 7.74 25.23 6.07
C THR A 177 8.70 24.11 6.47
N GLU A 178 8.23 22.86 6.44
CA GLU A 178 9.04 21.66 6.72
C GLU A 178 10.07 21.44 5.62
N LEU A 179 9.67 21.61 4.35
CA LEU A 179 10.56 21.52 3.19
C LEU A 179 11.60 22.65 3.17
N ASP A 180 11.23 23.90 3.43
CA ASP A 180 12.16 25.03 3.49
C ASP A 180 13.19 24.85 4.62
N PHE A 181 12.76 24.27 5.75
CA PHE A 181 13.64 23.99 6.89
C PHE A 181 14.65 22.89 6.59
N LEU A 182 14.20 21.74 6.06
CA LEU A 182 15.10 20.62 5.75
C LEU A 182 15.90 20.89 4.49
N LEU A 183 15.28 21.45 3.46
CA LEU A 183 15.85 21.64 2.12
C LEU A 183 15.80 23.12 1.71
N PRO A 184 16.72 23.98 2.19
CA PRO A 184 16.70 25.40 1.85
C PRO A 184 16.82 25.69 0.34
N LYS A 185 17.30 24.70 -0.44
CA LYS A 185 17.35 24.74 -1.90
C LYS A 185 16.70 23.47 -2.43
N HIS A 186 15.39 23.54 -2.70
CA HIS A 186 14.65 22.46 -3.34
C HIS A 186 13.94 22.92 -4.62
N GLY A 187 13.82 22.00 -5.58
CA GLY A 187 12.87 22.14 -6.69
C GLY A 187 11.49 21.64 -6.27
N HIS A 188 10.69 21.16 -7.24
CA HIS A 188 9.42 20.51 -6.90
C HIS A 188 9.68 19.19 -6.13
N VAL A 189 9.07 19.05 -4.96
CA VAL A 189 9.05 17.82 -4.16
C VAL A 189 7.60 17.37 -4.02
N GLY A 190 7.28 16.22 -4.61
CA GLY A 190 5.93 15.65 -4.58
C GLY A 190 5.70 14.79 -3.35
N SER A 191 6.64 13.92 -3.01
CA SER A 191 6.60 13.07 -1.82
C SER A 191 7.99 12.83 -1.25
N VAL A 192 8.05 12.42 0.02
CA VAL A 192 9.28 12.16 0.77
C VAL A 192 9.22 10.87 1.57
N ALA A 193 10.41 10.31 1.79
CA ALA A 193 10.65 9.29 2.80
C ALA A 193 11.64 9.84 3.83
N LEU A 194 11.20 9.95 5.07
CA LEU A 194 11.94 10.50 6.20
C LEU A 194 12.20 9.38 7.20
N SER A 195 13.43 9.30 7.73
CA SER A 195 13.78 8.32 8.74
C SER A 195 14.76 8.87 9.78
N LEU A 196 14.54 8.53 11.04
CA LEU A 196 15.49 8.81 12.11
C LEU A 196 16.62 7.79 12.10
N LEU A 197 17.83 8.26 12.38
CA LEU A 197 19.03 7.45 12.36
C LEU A 197 19.32 6.81 13.72
N GLY A 198 19.78 5.56 13.66
CA GLY A 198 20.16 4.77 14.83
C GLY A 198 19.00 3.99 15.46
N GLN A 199 19.35 3.03 16.33
CA GLN A 199 18.37 2.15 16.99
C GLN A 199 17.32 2.90 17.83
N PHE A 200 17.68 4.09 18.34
CA PHE A 200 16.81 4.94 19.15
C PHE A 200 16.30 6.18 18.40
N GLY A 201 16.62 6.31 17.12
CA GLY A 201 16.22 7.46 16.30
C GLY A 201 16.80 8.80 16.77
N ASP A 202 17.92 8.79 17.49
CA ASP A 202 18.46 9.98 18.16
C ASP A 202 19.73 10.51 17.51
N LEU A 203 20.22 9.91 16.43
CA LEU A 203 21.53 10.26 15.85
C LEU A 203 21.43 11.25 14.68
N GLY A 204 20.28 11.38 14.04
CA GLY A 204 20.11 12.24 12.90
C GLY A 204 18.89 11.87 12.07
N VAL A 205 18.87 12.39 10.85
CA VAL A 205 17.73 12.27 9.93
C VAL A 205 18.25 11.91 8.54
N LEU A 206 17.62 10.94 7.91
CA LEU A 206 17.76 10.62 6.51
C LEU A 206 16.49 11.00 5.77
N LEU A 207 16.63 11.69 4.65
CA LEU A 207 15.53 12.14 3.82
C LEU A 207 15.78 11.75 2.36
N PHE A 208 14.82 11.05 1.75
CA PHE A 208 14.73 10.88 0.31
C PHE A 208 13.55 11.68 -0.22
N THR A 209 13.73 12.27 -1.40
CA THR A 209 12.70 13.09 -2.05
C THR A 209 12.37 12.54 -3.42
N SER A 210 11.11 12.58 -3.80
CA SER A 210 10.63 12.28 -5.16
C SER A 210 9.81 13.45 -5.69
N SER A 211 9.92 13.72 -6.98
CA SER A 211 9.05 14.68 -7.68
C SER A 211 7.64 14.13 -7.88
N ASP A 212 7.44 12.82 -7.78
CA ASP A 212 6.14 12.17 -7.90
C ASP A 212 5.41 12.15 -6.53
N PRO A 213 4.23 12.79 -6.40
CA PRO A 213 3.42 12.75 -5.18
C PRO A 213 2.93 11.37 -4.76
N GLN A 214 2.87 10.41 -5.69
CA GLN A 214 2.40 9.05 -5.43
C GLN A 214 3.53 8.06 -5.16
N HIS A 215 4.80 8.47 -5.22
CA HIS A 215 5.91 7.56 -5.01
C HIS A 215 5.96 7.04 -3.57
N TYR A 216 5.99 7.94 -2.58
CA TYR A 216 5.94 7.57 -1.16
C TYR A 216 4.56 7.77 -0.57
N GLN A 217 3.94 6.67 -0.14
CA GLN A 217 2.58 6.66 0.39
C GLN A 217 2.53 6.01 1.78
N ALA A 218 1.59 6.47 2.60
CA ALA A 218 1.30 5.85 3.88
C ALA A 218 0.90 4.38 3.68
N GLY A 219 1.48 3.49 4.48
CA GLY A 219 1.23 2.04 4.41
C GLY A 219 2.20 1.26 3.51
N GLN A 220 3.05 1.93 2.72
CA GLN A 220 4.16 1.25 2.05
C GLN A 220 5.17 0.71 3.07
N GLY A 221 5.82 -0.41 2.74
CA GLY A 221 6.84 -1.01 3.59
C GLY A 221 8.10 -0.15 3.69
N THR A 222 8.60 0.07 4.90
CA THR A 222 9.78 0.91 5.19
C THR A 222 11.05 0.11 5.49
N LEU A 223 11.04 -1.21 5.28
CA LEU A 223 12.11 -2.11 5.72
C LEU A 223 13.50 -1.67 5.20
N LEU A 224 13.61 -1.32 3.92
CA LEU A 224 14.88 -0.87 3.34
C LEU A 224 15.37 0.42 4.00
N LEU A 225 14.47 1.38 4.19
CA LEU A 225 14.75 2.68 4.81
C LEU A 225 15.18 2.52 6.26
N GLU A 226 14.53 1.62 7.01
CA GLU A 226 14.91 1.24 8.37
C GLU A 226 16.33 0.68 8.39
N LYS A 227 16.65 -0.31 7.54
CA LYS A 227 17.99 -0.91 7.50
C LYS A 227 19.07 0.11 7.11
N ILE A 228 18.80 0.99 6.15
CA ILE A 228 19.72 2.09 5.82
C ILE A 228 19.97 2.97 7.06
N SER A 229 18.91 3.31 7.78
CA SER A 229 18.99 4.21 8.94
C SER A 229 19.72 3.61 10.15
N GLU A 230 19.72 2.28 10.26
CA GLU A 230 20.49 1.54 11.26
C GLU A 230 21.98 1.46 10.91
N ILE A 231 22.32 1.22 9.64
CA ILE A 231 23.72 1.02 9.22
C ILE A 231 24.49 2.33 9.03
N LEU A 232 23.84 3.39 8.56
CA LEU A 232 24.51 4.65 8.23
C LEU A 232 25.32 5.21 9.42
N PRO A 233 24.78 5.28 10.65
CA PRO A 233 25.54 5.75 11.80
C PRO A 233 26.83 4.97 12.10
N ILE A 234 26.89 3.69 11.74
CA ILE A 234 28.08 2.85 11.91
C ILE A 234 29.18 3.31 10.94
N PHE A 235 28.81 3.61 9.70
CA PHE A 235 29.75 4.16 8.71
C PHE A 235 30.20 5.56 9.09
N ILE A 236 29.27 6.43 9.48
CA ILE A 236 29.56 7.83 9.86
C ILE A 236 30.53 7.90 11.05
N GLY A 237 30.40 6.95 11.99
CA GLY A 237 31.31 6.81 13.14
C GLY A 237 32.79 6.58 12.79
N LYS A 238 33.12 6.23 11.52
CA LYS A 238 34.51 6.13 11.05
C LYS A 238 35.20 7.50 10.93
N TRP A 239 34.44 8.55 10.64
CA TRP A 239 34.97 9.90 10.39
C TRP A 239 34.63 10.89 11.49
N ILE A 240 33.49 10.69 12.16
CA ILE A 240 33.00 11.61 13.18
C ILE A 240 32.83 10.87 14.50
N MET A 241 33.43 11.40 15.56
CA MET A 241 33.27 10.88 16.90
C MET A 241 31.91 11.27 17.49
N ARG A 242 31.29 10.34 18.20
CA ARG A 242 30.10 10.64 19.02
C ARG A 242 30.50 11.49 20.22
N LYS A 243 29.67 12.47 20.56
CA LYS A 243 29.74 13.14 21.86
C LYS A 243 29.42 12.08 22.92
N ARG A 244 30.29 11.94 23.92
CA ARG A 244 29.97 11.12 25.09
C ARG A 244 28.77 11.79 25.76
N VAL A 245 27.65 11.09 25.84
CA VAL A 245 26.57 11.48 26.75
C VAL A 245 27.19 11.43 28.14
N GLY A 246 27.35 12.60 28.76
CA GLY A 246 27.77 12.66 30.15
C GLY A 246 26.75 11.86 30.96
N SER A 247 27.22 10.81 31.62
CA SER A 247 26.54 10.22 32.76
C SER A 247 26.43 11.33 33.82
N GLU A 248 25.25 11.93 33.91
CA GLU A 248 24.78 12.56 35.15
C GLU A 248 24.55 11.48 36.22
#